data_AF-A0A498AU24-F1
#
_entry.id   AF-A0A498AU24-F1
#
_cell.length_a   1.000
_cell.length_b   1.000
_cell.length_c   1.000
_cell.angle_alpha   90.00
_cell.angle_beta   90.00
_cell.angle_gamma   90.00
#
_symmetry.space_group_name_H-M   'P 1'
#
loop_
_entity.id
_entity.type
_entity.pdbx_description
1 polymer ?
#
loop_
_entity_poly.entity_id
_entity_poly.type
_entity_poly.pdbx_seq_one_letter_code
_entity_poly.pdbx_strand_id
1 'polypeptide(L)'
;MPAPDDVLAALRDFVARVDALDPGAPPQGEVVIGLRGAESRLALSAPVARALVEALRAYHDPRDRGRCDHCGGGRLDDNFLCGDCGRPSGLFGQLISERAARHTEQAEVPAGGRHARDDRR
;
A
#
# COMPACT_ATOMS: atom_id res chain seq x y z
N MET A 1 5.66 6.58 11.00
CA MET A 1 4.51 7.51 10.86
C MET A 1 5.08 8.79 10.30
N PRO A 2 4.61 9.28 9.14
CA PRO A 2 5.03 10.59 8.66
C PRO A 2 4.79 11.63 9.76
N ALA A 3 5.75 12.54 9.93
CA ALA A 3 5.65 13.60 10.91
C ALA A 3 4.52 14.55 10.50
N PRO A 4 3.87 15.26 11.43
CA PRO A 4 2.80 16.19 11.10
C PRO A 4 3.21 17.23 10.03
N ASP A 5 4.45 17.70 10.06
CA ASP A 5 4.97 18.67 9.09
C ASP A 5 4.96 18.15 7.62
N ASP A 6 4.89 16.83 7.43
CA ASP A 6 4.74 16.19 6.12
C ASP A 6 3.38 16.48 5.47
N VAL A 7 2.34 16.81 6.27
CA VAL A 7 0.99 17.09 5.75
C VAL A 7 0.97 18.38 4.94
N LEU A 8 1.58 19.45 5.47
CA LEU A 8 1.62 20.75 4.78
C LEU A 8 2.46 20.68 3.50
N ALA A 9 3.57 19.93 3.53
CA ALA A 9 4.38 19.68 2.34
C ALA A 9 3.60 18.88 1.28
N ALA A 10 2.96 17.77 1.68
CA ALA A 10 2.19 16.93 0.77
C ALA A 10 1.03 17.69 0.11
N LEU A 11 0.35 18.57 0.84
CA LEU A 11 -0.72 19.39 0.27
C LEU A 11 -0.19 20.44 -0.72
N ARG A 12 0.96 21.08 -0.43
CA ARG A 12 1.59 22.00 -1.39
C ARG A 12 2.02 21.27 -2.67
N ASP A 13 2.64 20.11 -2.53
CA ASP A 13 3.06 19.29 -3.68
C ASP A 13 1.85 18.81 -4.48
N PHE A 14 0.78 18.44 -3.81
CA PHE A 14 -0.48 18.07 -4.47
C PHE A 14 -1.03 19.20 -5.32
N VAL A 15 -1.14 20.41 -4.76
CA VAL A 15 -1.61 21.60 -5.48
C VAL A 15 -0.70 21.92 -6.66
N ALA A 16 0.62 21.97 -6.44
CA ALA A 16 1.60 22.27 -7.49
C ALA A 16 1.53 21.29 -8.67
N ARG A 17 1.33 19.99 -8.40
CA ARG A 17 1.17 18.98 -9.46
C ARG A 17 -0.10 19.18 -10.29
N VAL A 18 -1.20 19.58 -9.65
CA VAL A 18 -2.48 19.79 -10.36
C VAL A 18 -2.45 21.10 -11.13
N ASP A 19 -1.93 22.17 -10.54
CA ASP A 19 -1.80 23.47 -11.21
C ASP A 19 -0.86 23.41 -12.41
N ALA A 20 0.17 22.55 -12.38
CA ALA A 20 1.03 22.32 -13.54
C ALA A 20 0.28 21.74 -14.77
N LEU A 21 -0.88 21.10 -14.56
CA LEU A 21 -1.71 20.56 -15.64
C LEU A 21 -2.67 21.62 -16.23
N ASP A 22 -3.00 22.66 -15.46
CA ASP A 22 -3.87 23.77 -15.88
C ASP A 22 -3.43 25.09 -15.23
N PRO A 23 -2.31 25.69 -15.68
CA PRO A 23 -1.71 26.85 -15.02
C PRO A 23 -2.53 28.14 -15.17
N GLY A 24 -3.57 28.13 -16.02
CA GLY A 24 -4.46 29.27 -16.25
C GLY A 24 -5.75 29.21 -15.41
N ALA A 25 -5.96 28.15 -14.63
CA ALA A 25 -7.19 27.97 -13.87
C ALA A 25 -7.33 29.09 -12.81
N PRO A 26 -8.42 29.87 -12.82
CA PRO A 26 -8.61 30.92 -11.85
C PRO A 26 -8.83 30.33 -10.44
N PRO A 27 -8.29 30.98 -9.38
CA PRO A 27 -8.58 30.58 -8.01
C PRO A 27 -10.06 30.84 -7.70
N GLN A 28 -10.72 29.86 -7.12
CA GLN A 28 -12.12 29.90 -6.71
C GLN A 28 -12.29 30.10 -5.20
N GLY A 29 -11.25 29.81 -4.42
CA GLY A 29 -11.23 29.98 -2.99
C GLY A 29 -9.87 29.61 -2.39
N GLU A 30 -9.84 29.43 -1.08
CA GLU A 30 -8.66 29.00 -0.34
C GLU A 30 -8.99 27.94 0.70
N VAL A 31 -8.02 27.07 0.99
CA VAL A 31 -8.03 26.18 2.16
C VAL A 31 -6.95 26.64 3.12
N VAL A 32 -7.34 26.82 4.37
CA VAL A 32 -6.44 27.15 5.47
C VAL A 32 -6.23 25.89 6.31
N ILE A 33 -5.00 25.40 6.39
CA ILE A 33 -4.62 24.28 7.26
C ILE A 33 -3.74 24.80 8.40
N GLY A 34 -4.20 24.57 9.63
CA GLY A 34 -3.44 24.83 10.84
C GLY A 34 -2.86 23.54 11.42
N LEU A 35 -1.56 23.51 11.70
CA LEU A 35 -0.90 22.36 12.32
C LEU A 35 0.20 22.81 13.28
N ARG A 36 0.10 22.40 14.55
CA ARG A 36 1.09 22.73 15.60
C ARG A 36 1.41 24.25 15.69
N GLY A 37 0.41 25.10 15.43
CA GLY A 37 0.58 26.56 15.43
C GLY A 37 1.14 27.15 14.13
N ALA A 38 1.54 26.33 13.15
CA ALA A 38 1.81 26.77 11.79
C ALA A 38 0.51 26.83 10.98
N GLU A 39 0.33 27.89 10.20
CA GLU A 39 -0.78 28.04 9.26
C GLU A 39 -0.24 28.00 7.83
N SER A 40 -0.93 27.28 6.94
CA SER A 40 -0.68 27.32 5.50
C SER A 40 -1.98 27.61 4.78
N ARG A 41 -1.91 28.53 3.81
CA ARG A 41 -3.02 28.85 2.91
C ARG A 41 -2.71 28.32 1.52
N LEU A 42 -3.67 27.64 0.92
CA LEU A 42 -3.56 27.03 -0.40
C LEU A 42 -4.69 27.56 -1.27
N ALA A 43 -4.35 28.10 -2.43
CA ALA A 43 -5.35 28.48 -3.43
C ALA A 43 -6.04 27.22 -3.97
N LEU A 44 -7.37 27.28 -4.07
CA LEU A 44 -8.17 26.25 -4.71
C LEU A 44 -8.65 26.76 -6.07
N SER A 45 -7.97 26.33 -7.12
CA SER A 45 -8.54 26.35 -8.47
C SER A 45 -9.60 25.23 -8.61
N ALA A 46 -10.47 25.33 -9.62
CA ALA A 46 -11.45 24.27 -9.91
C ALA A 46 -10.83 22.86 -10.05
N PRO A 47 -9.72 22.66 -10.81
CA PRO A 47 -9.09 21.34 -10.91
C PRO A 47 -8.50 20.85 -9.59
N VAL A 48 -7.88 21.73 -8.79
CA VAL A 48 -7.35 21.39 -7.46
C VAL A 48 -8.48 20.94 -6.53
N ALA A 49 -9.58 21.70 -6.47
CA ALA A 49 -10.72 21.38 -5.62
C ALA A 49 -11.34 20.02 -5.99
N ARG A 50 -11.51 19.77 -7.29
CA ARG A 50 -12.02 18.48 -7.80
C ARG A 50 -11.09 17.33 -7.43
N ALA A 51 -9.79 17.48 -7.69
CA ALA A 51 -8.82 16.44 -7.39
C ALA A 51 -8.75 16.15 -5.89
N LEU A 52 -8.83 17.18 -5.04
CA LEU A 52 -8.85 17.02 -3.58
C LEU A 52 -10.08 16.24 -3.12
N VAL A 53 -11.26 16.56 -3.66
CA VAL A 53 -12.50 15.83 -3.36
C VAL A 53 -12.39 14.36 -3.79
N GLU A 54 -11.87 14.10 -4.98
CA GLU A 54 -11.66 12.73 -5.48
C GLU A 54 -10.67 11.96 -4.59
N ALA A 55 -9.55 12.58 -4.19
CA ALA A 55 -8.57 11.97 -3.29
C ALA A 55 -9.14 11.63 -1.91
N LEU A 56 -9.92 12.54 -1.31
CA LEU A 56 -10.56 12.30 -0.01
C LEU A 56 -11.62 11.20 -0.08
N ARG A 57 -12.38 11.13 -1.17
CA ARG A 57 -13.38 10.05 -1.39
C ARG A 57 -12.74 8.70 -1.67
N ALA A 58 -11.58 8.69 -2.32
CA ALA A 58 -10.82 7.48 -2.62
C ALA A 58 -9.96 6.99 -1.45
N TYR A 59 -9.84 7.76 -0.37
CA TYR A 59 -9.08 7.35 0.81
C TYR A 59 -9.73 6.13 1.47
N HIS A 60 -8.92 5.09 1.64
CA HIS A 60 -9.28 3.90 2.42
C HIS A 60 -8.35 3.86 3.63
N ASP A 61 -8.92 3.75 4.84
CA ASP A 61 -8.11 3.64 6.03
C ASP A 61 -7.42 2.28 6.06
N PRO A 62 -6.08 2.20 6.17
CA PRO A 62 -5.40 0.92 6.29
C PRO A 62 -5.89 0.07 7.47
N ARG A 63 -6.48 0.71 8.50
CA ARG A 63 -7.05 0.05 9.68
C ARG A 63 -8.41 -0.60 9.40
N ASP A 64 -9.11 -0.18 8.34
CA ASP A 64 -10.40 -0.76 7.95
C ASP A 64 -10.25 -2.20 7.44
N ARG A 65 -9.01 -2.63 7.14
CA ARG A 65 -8.70 -3.99 6.69
C ARG A 65 -8.78 -5.04 7.81
N GLY A 66 -9.07 -4.65 9.04
CA GLY A 66 -9.27 -5.55 10.18
C GLY A 66 -7.98 -5.92 10.90
N ARG A 67 -8.13 -6.76 11.94
CA ARG A 67 -7.01 -7.25 12.76
C ARG A 67 -6.59 -8.63 12.30
N CYS A 68 -5.30 -8.91 12.40
CA CYS A 68 -4.76 -10.23 12.18
C CYS A 68 -5.23 -11.19 13.28
N ASP A 69 -5.77 -12.34 12.88
CA ASP A 69 -6.25 -13.38 13.80
C ASP A 69 -5.10 -14.06 14.59
N HIS A 70 -3.85 -13.87 14.16
CA HIS A 70 -2.68 -14.52 14.74
C HIS A 70 -1.93 -13.65 15.75
N CYS A 71 -1.70 -12.37 15.43
CA CYS A 71 -0.94 -11.46 16.29
C CYS A 71 -1.79 -10.29 16.83
N GLY A 72 -3.04 -10.14 16.40
CA GLY A 72 -3.91 -9.03 16.77
C GLY A 72 -3.57 -7.69 16.12
N GLY A 73 -2.53 -7.60 15.29
CA GLY A 73 -2.09 -6.38 14.61
C GLY A 73 -3.09 -5.88 13.57
N GLY A 74 -3.26 -4.56 13.44
CA GLY A 74 -4.25 -3.92 12.55
C GLY A 74 -3.74 -3.55 11.17
N ARG A 75 -2.77 -4.31 10.63
CA ARG A 75 -2.06 -3.99 9.38
C ARG A 75 -2.22 -5.09 8.34
N LEU A 76 -3.44 -5.58 8.15
CA LEU A 76 -3.71 -6.42 6.98
C LEU A 76 -3.57 -5.58 5.72
N ASP A 77 -3.06 -6.16 4.63
CA ASP A 77 -3.03 -5.54 3.30
C ASP A 77 -4.19 -6.04 2.43
N ASP A 78 -4.20 -5.63 1.16
CA ASP A 78 -5.26 -6.01 0.21
C ASP A 78 -5.24 -7.52 -0.14
N ASN A 79 -4.18 -8.24 0.22
CA ASN A 79 -4.05 -9.68 0.07
C ASN A 79 -4.30 -10.44 1.38
N PHE A 80 -4.83 -9.75 2.41
CA PHE A 80 -5.03 -10.28 3.76
C PHE A 80 -3.72 -10.76 4.43
N LEU A 81 -2.57 -10.25 4.00
CA LEU A 81 -1.29 -10.50 4.66
C LEU A 81 -1.09 -9.50 5.78
N CYS A 82 -0.74 -10.01 6.96
CA CYS A 82 -0.37 -9.15 8.07
C CYS A 82 1.02 -8.56 7.85
N GLY A 83 1.12 -7.23 7.77
CA GLY A 83 2.41 -6.53 7.67
C GLY A 83 3.31 -6.69 8.89
N ASP A 84 2.77 -7.13 10.04
CA ASP A 84 3.54 -7.30 11.28
C ASP A 84 4.08 -8.73 11.45
N CYS A 85 3.28 -9.77 11.17
CA CYS A 85 3.69 -11.16 11.34
C CYS A 85 3.93 -11.93 10.03
N GLY A 86 3.68 -11.31 8.88
CA GLY A 86 3.84 -11.90 7.55
C GLY A 86 2.86 -13.03 7.21
N ARG A 87 1.92 -13.34 8.12
CA ARG A 87 0.98 -14.44 7.92
C ARG A 87 -0.29 -13.97 7.20
N PRO A 88 -0.83 -14.77 6.28
CA PRO A 88 -2.19 -14.58 5.79
C PRO A 88 -3.19 -14.68 6.95
N SER A 89 -4.19 -13.81 6.99
CA SER A 89 -5.27 -13.83 7.98
C SER A 89 -6.58 -14.34 7.36
N GLY A 90 -7.46 -14.85 8.20
CA GLY A 90 -8.75 -15.41 7.78
C GLY A 90 -8.66 -16.78 7.10
N LEU A 91 -9.83 -17.39 6.90
CA LEU A 91 -9.97 -18.75 6.33
C LEU A 91 -9.35 -18.88 4.93
N PHE A 92 -9.47 -17.86 4.10
CA PHE A 92 -8.90 -17.87 2.75
C PHE A 92 -7.37 -17.87 2.78
N GLY A 93 -6.76 -17.04 3.65
CA GLY A 93 -5.32 -17.01 3.84
C GLY A 93 -4.75 -18.32 4.40
N GLN A 94 -5.48 -18.96 5.31
CA GLN A 94 -5.14 -20.29 5.81
C GLN A 94 -5.15 -21.33 4.69
N LEU A 95 -6.20 -21.33 3.85
CA LEU A 95 -6.34 -22.28 2.75
C LEU A 95 -5.22 -22.13 1.70
N ILE A 96 -4.80 -20.89 1.40
CA ILE A 96 -3.63 -20.61 0.55
C ILE A 96 -2.36 -21.16 1.19
N SER A 97 -2.13 -20.89 2.47
CA SER A 97 -0.93 -21.32 3.19
C SER A 97 -0.80 -22.85 3.22
N GLU A 98 -1.89 -23.55 3.54
CA GLU A 98 -1.95 -25.01 3.53
C GLU A 98 -1.72 -25.59 2.13
N ARG A 99 -2.18 -24.89 1.08
CA ARG A 99 -1.96 -25.34 -0.29
C ARG A 99 -0.52 -25.10 -0.75
N ALA A 100 0.08 -23.97 -0.39
CA ALA A 100 1.47 -23.66 -0.69
C ALA A 100 2.44 -24.65 -0.01
N ALA A 101 2.22 -24.96 1.28
CA ALA A 101 3.03 -25.93 2.03
C ALA A 101 3.07 -27.31 1.36
N ARG A 102 1.91 -27.79 0.88
CA ARG A 102 1.79 -29.06 0.15
C ARG A 102 2.56 -29.10 -1.18
N HIS A 103 2.80 -27.96 -1.82
CA HIS A 103 3.55 -27.89 -3.08
C HIS A 103 5.06 -27.80 -2.87
N THR A 104 5.53 -27.14 -1.80
CA THR A 104 6.96 -27.15 -1.42
C THR A 104 7.44 -28.55 -1.02
N GLU A 105 6.60 -29.35 -0.37
CA GLU A 105 6.92 -30.75 -0.02
C GLU A 105 7.03 -31.68 -1.25
N GLN A 106 6.40 -31.32 -2.38
CA GLN A 106 6.44 -32.11 -3.62
C GLN A 106 7.62 -31.75 -4.55
N ALA A 107 8.35 -30.66 -4.29
CA ALA A 107 9.47 -30.21 -5.12
C ALA A 107 10.79 -30.96 -4.84
N GLU A 108 10.86 -31.79 -3.79
CA GLU A 108 11.99 -32.69 -3.55
C GLU A 108 11.88 -33.94 -4.45
N VAL A 109 12.17 -33.78 -5.75
CA VAL A 109 12.40 -34.91 -6.65
C VAL A 109 13.80 -35.48 -6.40
N PRO A 110 13.96 -36.78 -6.08
CA PRO A 110 15.27 -37.35 -5.81
C PRO A 110 16.12 -37.41 -7.09
N ALA A 111 17.31 -36.81 -7.04
CA ALA A 111 18.33 -36.91 -8.09
C ALA A 111 18.90 -38.35 -8.14
N GLY A 112 18.26 -39.22 -8.92
CA GLY A 112 18.65 -40.62 -9.06
C GLY A 112 18.93 -41.01 -10.52
N GLY A 113 20.03 -40.55 -11.09
CA GLY A 113 20.49 -40.95 -12.42
C GLY A 113 21.99 -41.22 -12.47
N ARG A 114 22.41 -42.43 -12.05
CA ARG A 114 23.78 -42.92 -12.29
C ARG A 114 23.77 -43.81 -13.54
N HIS A 115 24.14 -43.26 -14.70
CA HIS A 115 24.58 -44.07 -15.85
C HIS A 115 26.08 -44.35 -15.70
N ALA A 116 26.41 -45.58 -15.31
CA ALA A 116 27.75 -46.12 -15.45
C ALA A 116 28.06 -46.34 -16.94
N ARG A 117 29.11 -45.70 -17.46
CA ARG A 117 29.80 -46.13 -18.68
C ARG A 117 31.09 -46.81 -18.22
N ASP A 118 31.16 -48.12 -18.39
CA ASP A 118 32.37 -48.92 -18.18
C ASP A 118 33.03 -49.10 -19.55
N ASP A 119 34.22 -48.53 -19.70
CA ASP A 119 35.09 -48.67 -20.86
C ASP A 119 35.69 -50.08 -20.88
N ARG A 120 35.48 -50.84 -21.97
CA ARG A 120 36.33 -52.00 -22.29
C ARG A 120 36.75 -51.98 -23.76
N ARG A 121 38.02 -51.60 -23.92
CA ARG A 121 39.11 -52.20 -24.73
C ARG A 121 38.73 -53.22 -25.81
#